data_AF-A0A7V7EE69-F1
#
_entry.id   AF-A0A7V7EE69-F1
#
_cell.length_a   1.000
_cell.length_b   1.000
_cell.length_c   1.000
_cell.angle_alpha   90.00
_cell.angle_beta   90.00
_cell.angle_gamma   90.00
#
_symmetry.space_group_name_H-M   'P 1'
#
loop_
_entity.id
_entity.type
_entity.pdbx_description
1 polymer ?
#
loop_
_entity_poly.entity_id
_entity_poly.type
_entity_poly.pdbx_seq_one_letter_code
_entity_poly.pdbx_strand_id
1 'polypeptide(L)'
;YSIQIFYYTGVKYIYDESPSFTIIQPAITVTAPNGTESWQRGTSEDVTWTSTGTVGPVWIELLKGGAHVDYIARNTANDGSFTWDISAGLAAGSDYKIQVFYYTGVKYIYDRSNGDFSITP
;
A
#
# COMPACT_ATOMS: atom_id res chain seq x y z
N TYR A 1 2.60 20.78 -13.61
CA TYR A 1 3.26 20.36 -14.87
C TYR A 1 2.44 20.89 -16.03
N SER A 2 3.09 21.23 -17.13
CA SER A 2 2.46 21.58 -18.41
C SER A 2 3.35 21.05 -19.54
N ILE A 3 2.78 20.85 -20.72
CA ILE A 3 3.53 20.45 -21.91
C ILE A 3 3.54 21.65 -22.87
N GLN A 4 4.73 22.03 -23.32
CA GLN A 4 4.92 23.04 -24.35
C GLN A 4 5.36 22.35 -25.65
N ILE A 5 4.68 22.65 -26.75
CA ILE A 5 5.08 22.21 -28.09
C ILE A 5 5.62 23.43 -28.83
N PHE A 6 6.87 23.32 -29.30
CA PHE A 6 7.53 24.38 -30.07
C PHE A 6 7.53 24.05 -31.56
N TYR A 7 7.25 25.05 -32.39
CA TYR A 7 7.41 24.98 -33.84
C TYR A 7 8.31 26.12 -34.31
N TYR A 8 9.34 25.78 -35.10
CA TYR A 8 10.23 26.77 -35.69
C TYR A 8 9.78 27.16 -37.09
N THR A 9 9.55 28.45 -37.32
CA THR A 9 9.04 28.97 -38.60
C THR A 9 10.15 29.33 -39.60
N GLY A 10 11.42 29.08 -39.27
CA GLY A 10 12.57 29.62 -40.01
C GLY A 10 13.02 31.01 -39.53
N VAL A 11 12.24 31.66 -38.66
CA VAL A 11 12.52 33.02 -38.14
C VAL A 11 12.36 33.08 -36.62
N LYS A 12 11.34 32.42 -36.07
CA LYS A 12 11.09 32.36 -34.62
C LYS A 12 10.50 31.01 -34.22
N TYR A 13 10.57 30.72 -32.91
CA TYR A 13 9.73 29.69 -32.32
C TYR A 13 8.36 30.28 -31.99
N ILE A 14 7.31 29.56 -32.36
CA ILE A 14 5.98 29.71 -31.77
C ILE A 14 5.72 28.48 -30.92
N TYR A 15 4.89 28.60 -29.90
CA TYR A 15 4.54 27.47 -29.06
C TYR A 15 3.07 27.49 -28.69
N ASP A 16 2.57 26.30 -28.37
CA ASP A 16 1.32 26.10 -27.68
C ASP A 16 1.60 25.38 -26.36
N GLU A 17 0.83 25.71 -25.33
CA GLU A 17 1.00 25.15 -23.99
C GLU A 17 -0.29 24.48 -23.54
N SER A 18 -0.17 23.23 -23.09
CA SER A 18 -1.30 22.52 -22.50
C SER A 18 -1.78 23.22 -21.22
N PRO A 19 -3.03 23.00 -20.79
CA PRO A 19 -3.42 23.29 -19.42
C PRO A 19 -2.47 22.65 -18.40
N SER A 20 -2.42 23.23 -17.21
CA SER A 20 -1.65 22.66 -16.10
C SER A 20 -2.26 21.35 -15.62
N PHE A 21 -1.42 20.37 -15.33
CA PHE A 21 -1.77 19.08 -14.74
C PHE A 21 -0.83 18.73 -13.57
N THR A 22 -1.28 17.80 -12.73
CA THR A 22 -0.51 17.25 -11.62
C THR A 22 -0.13 15.79 -11.91
N ILE A 23 1.04 15.39 -11.41
CA ILE A 23 1.45 13.99 -11.40
C ILE A 23 1.20 13.48 -9.98
N ILE A 24 0.29 12.51 -9.84
CA ILE A 24 -0.01 11.86 -8.56
C ILE A 24 1.01 10.76 -8.36
N GLN A 25 1.77 10.82 -7.28
CA GLN A 25 2.71 9.76 -6.94
C GLN A 25 1.96 8.56 -6.34
N PRO A 26 2.29 7.33 -6.75
CA PRO A 26 1.73 6.14 -6.14
C PRO A 26 2.04 6.07 -4.63
N ALA A 27 1.00 5.87 -3.82
CA ALA A 27 1.13 5.68 -2.38
C ALA A 27 0.12 4.66 -1.89
N ILE A 28 0.44 4.02 -0.76
CA ILE A 28 -0.42 3.09 -0.02
C ILE A 28 -0.49 3.62 1.42
N THR A 29 -1.63 3.46 2.08
CA THR A 29 -1.78 3.74 3.51
C THR A 29 -2.57 2.61 4.17
N VAL A 30 -1.98 1.90 5.12
CA VAL A 30 -2.66 0.87 5.93
C VAL A 30 -3.62 1.56 6.89
N THR A 31 -4.89 1.16 6.85
CA THR A 31 -5.95 1.73 7.70
C THR A 31 -6.37 0.81 8.82
N ALA A 32 -6.29 -0.51 8.64
CA ALA A 32 -6.44 -1.49 9.72
C ALA A 32 -5.66 -2.79 9.40
N PRO A 33 -5.00 -3.41 10.39
CA PRO A 33 -4.80 -2.89 11.73
C PRO A 33 -3.76 -1.75 11.69
N ASN A 34 -3.91 -0.74 12.53
CA ASN A 34 -3.04 0.45 12.53
C ASN A 34 -2.47 0.84 13.91
N GLY A 35 -2.72 0.05 14.95
CA GLY A 35 -1.90 0.11 16.16
C GLY A 35 -2.58 -0.05 17.52
N THR A 36 -3.87 -0.37 17.57
CA THR A 36 -4.57 -0.64 18.84
C THR A 36 -5.49 -1.84 18.78
N GLU A 37 -5.62 -2.44 17.59
CA GLU A 37 -6.49 -3.57 17.35
C GLU A 37 -6.01 -4.80 18.12
N SER A 38 -6.98 -5.58 18.58
CA SER A 38 -6.75 -6.86 19.22
C SER A 38 -7.57 -7.89 18.47
N TRP A 39 -6.90 -8.69 17.66
CA TRP A 39 -7.51 -9.67 16.80
C TRP A 39 -7.37 -11.06 17.38
N GLN A 40 -8.47 -11.80 17.38
CA GLN A 40 -8.48 -13.15 17.91
C GLN A 40 -7.95 -14.13 16.87
N ARG A 41 -7.06 -15.04 17.27
CA ARG A 41 -6.68 -16.13 16.36
C ARG A 41 -7.86 -17.08 16.15
N GLY A 42 -7.97 -17.65 14.96
CA GLY A 42 -9.10 -18.50 14.57
C GLY A 42 -10.33 -17.72 14.11
N THR A 43 -10.29 -16.39 14.06
CA THR A 43 -11.30 -15.55 13.40
C THR A 43 -10.80 -15.03 12.06
N SER A 44 -11.73 -14.48 11.29
CA SER A 44 -11.43 -13.73 10.07
C SER A 44 -11.55 -12.24 10.38
N GLU A 45 -10.52 -11.48 10.03
CA GLU A 45 -10.47 -10.03 10.23
C GLU A 45 -10.06 -9.35 8.93
N ASP A 46 -10.53 -8.12 8.71
CA ASP A 46 -10.23 -7.39 7.48
C ASP A 46 -8.96 -6.54 7.64
N VAL A 47 -7.97 -6.82 6.80
CA VAL A 47 -6.85 -5.91 6.56
C VAL A 47 -7.31 -4.87 5.56
N THR A 48 -7.27 -3.59 5.92
CA THR A 48 -7.73 -2.49 5.05
C THR A 48 -6.63 -1.50 4.75
N TRP A 49 -6.68 -0.92 3.55
CA TRP A 49 -5.76 0.13 3.12
C TRP A 49 -6.42 1.06 2.10
N THR A 50 -5.79 2.21 1.89
CA THR A 50 -6.10 3.12 0.78
C THR A 50 -4.89 3.23 -0.14
N SER A 51 -5.12 3.61 -1.39
CA SER A 51 -4.05 3.89 -2.34
C SER A 51 -4.34 5.13 -3.18
N THR A 52 -3.29 5.79 -3.63
CA THR A 52 -3.37 6.92 -4.57
C THR A 52 -2.44 6.69 -5.76
N GLY A 53 -2.75 7.29 -6.91
CA GLY A 53 -1.99 7.08 -8.14
C GLY A 53 -2.19 5.68 -8.73
N THR A 54 -1.27 5.27 -9.61
CA THR A 54 -1.31 3.94 -10.23
C THR A 54 -0.64 2.91 -9.33
N VAL A 55 -1.46 2.09 -8.68
CA VAL A 55 -1.02 0.96 -7.84
C VAL A 55 -1.72 -0.31 -8.33
N GLY A 56 -0.92 -1.29 -8.74
CA GLY A 56 -1.42 -2.60 -9.15
C GLY A 56 -1.83 -3.48 -7.97
N PRO A 57 -2.05 -4.79 -8.20
CA PRO A 57 -2.28 -5.75 -7.13
C PRO A 57 -1.18 -5.70 -6.05
N VAL A 58 -1.56 -5.79 -4.79
CA VAL A 58 -0.68 -5.62 -3.63
C VAL A 58 -0.32 -6.95 -2.98
N TRP A 59 0.74 -6.94 -2.18
CA TRP A 59 1.12 -8.03 -1.30
C TRP A 59 0.93 -7.56 0.15
N ILE A 60 0.51 -8.48 1.02
CA ILE A 60 0.25 -8.23 2.43
C ILE A 60 1.16 -9.14 3.25
N GLU A 61 2.04 -8.53 4.03
CA GLU A 61 2.99 -9.20 4.92
C GLU A 61 2.61 -9.01 6.37
N LEU A 62 2.77 -10.07 7.15
CA LEU A 62 2.74 -10.04 8.61
C LEU A 62 4.17 -9.89 9.14
N LEU A 63 4.36 -8.89 9.98
CA LEU A 63 5.60 -8.64 10.70
C LEU A 63 5.40 -8.87 12.20
N LYS A 64 6.43 -9.37 12.89
CA LYS A 64 6.47 -9.46 14.36
C LYS A 64 7.79 -8.91 14.88
N GLY A 65 7.75 -7.95 15.80
CA GLY A 65 8.94 -7.24 16.26
C GLY A 65 9.72 -6.56 15.13
N GLY A 66 9.03 -6.20 14.05
CA GLY A 66 9.61 -5.61 12.83
C GLY A 66 10.23 -6.60 11.82
N ALA A 67 10.29 -7.90 12.13
CA ALA A 67 10.77 -8.92 11.22
C ALA A 67 9.62 -9.57 10.43
N HIS A 68 9.86 -9.93 9.17
CA HIS A 68 8.91 -10.71 8.37
C HIS A 68 8.65 -12.07 9.00
N VAL A 69 7.37 -12.45 9.10
CA VAL A 69 6.94 -13.75 9.62
C VAL A 69 6.13 -14.53 8.59
N ASP A 70 5.24 -13.87 7.86
CA ASP A 70 4.40 -14.55 6.87
C ASP A 70 3.90 -13.61 5.76
N TYR A 71 3.43 -14.20 4.66
CA TYR A 71 2.63 -13.56 3.64
C TYR A 71 1.15 -13.90 3.86
N ILE A 72 0.36 -12.92 4.28
CA ILE A 72 -1.10 -13.07 4.40
C ILE A 72 -1.73 -13.20 3.02
N ALA A 73 -1.27 -12.38 2.07
CA ALA A 73 -1.72 -12.42 0.69
C ALA A 73 -0.59 -12.03 -0.26
N ARG A 74 -0.60 -12.64 -1.45
CA ARG A 74 0.28 -12.26 -2.56
C ARG A 74 -0.57 -11.92 -3.76
N ASN A 75 -0.24 -10.79 -4.39
CA ASN A 75 -0.87 -10.33 -5.62
C ASN A 75 -2.41 -10.22 -5.51
N THR A 76 -2.91 -9.76 -4.36
CA THR A 76 -4.35 -9.53 -4.15
C THR A 76 -4.79 -8.24 -4.85
N ALA A 77 -6.07 -8.16 -5.22
CA ALA A 77 -6.63 -6.95 -5.80
C ALA A 77 -6.37 -5.74 -4.91
N ASN A 78 -6.13 -4.59 -5.52
CA ASN A 78 -5.98 -3.32 -4.81
C ASN A 78 -7.34 -2.61 -4.71
N ASP A 79 -8.28 -3.24 -4.02
CA ASP A 79 -9.67 -2.78 -3.81
C ASP A 79 -9.91 -2.23 -2.38
N GLY A 80 -8.86 -2.20 -1.55
CA GLY A 80 -8.81 -1.53 -0.27
C GLY A 80 -9.13 -2.41 0.94
N SER A 81 -9.43 -3.70 0.73
CA SER A 81 -9.62 -4.66 1.82
C SER A 81 -9.22 -6.07 1.43
N PHE A 82 -8.74 -6.84 2.40
CA PHE A 82 -8.52 -8.27 2.27
C PHE A 82 -8.92 -8.96 3.57
N THR A 83 -9.86 -9.90 3.50
CA THR A 83 -10.25 -10.73 4.63
C THR A 83 -9.16 -11.76 4.93
N TRP A 84 -8.52 -11.61 6.09
CA TRP A 84 -7.47 -12.50 6.57
C TRP A 84 -8.05 -13.52 7.56
N ASP A 85 -8.00 -14.78 7.18
CA ASP A 85 -8.25 -15.90 8.09
C ASP A 85 -7.04 -16.11 9.01
N ILE A 86 -7.15 -15.64 10.25
CA ILE A 86 -6.06 -15.73 11.22
C ILE A 86 -5.99 -17.16 11.72
N SER A 87 -4.91 -17.87 11.39
CA SER A 87 -4.71 -19.24 11.85
C SER A 87 -4.79 -19.34 13.38
N ALA A 88 -5.58 -20.28 13.90
CA ALA A 88 -5.63 -20.58 15.33
C ALA A 88 -4.27 -21.02 15.91
N GLY A 89 -3.34 -21.45 15.05
CA GLY A 89 -1.97 -21.79 15.41
C GLY A 89 -1.00 -20.59 15.46
N LEU A 90 -1.42 -19.40 15.03
CA LEU A 90 -0.58 -18.20 15.10
C LEU A 90 -0.26 -17.89 16.57
N ALA A 91 1.01 -17.59 16.84
CA ALA A 91 1.45 -17.27 18.18
C ALA A 91 0.80 -15.96 18.66
N ALA A 92 0.28 -15.95 19.88
CA ALA A 92 -0.15 -14.69 20.50
C ALA A 92 1.04 -13.72 20.65
N GLY A 93 0.74 -12.43 20.69
CA GLY A 93 1.74 -11.37 20.80
C GLY A 93 1.12 -10.00 20.56
N SER A 94 1.79 -8.95 21.01
CA SER A 94 1.34 -7.55 20.92
C SER A 94 2.24 -6.68 20.06
N ASP A 95 3.14 -7.31 19.30
CA ASP A 95 4.22 -6.70 18.53
C ASP A 95 4.06 -6.98 17.02
N TYR A 96 2.82 -7.20 16.57
CA TYR A 96 2.52 -7.46 15.17
C TYR A 96 2.28 -6.16 14.40
N LYS A 97 2.72 -6.15 13.13
CA LYS A 97 2.38 -5.11 12.15
C LYS A 97 2.00 -5.73 10.83
N ILE A 98 1.13 -5.06 10.08
CA ILE A 98 0.88 -5.37 8.68
C ILE A 98 1.74 -4.45 7.81
N GLN A 99 2.31 -5.01 6.74
CA GLN A 99 2.89 -4.24 5.64
C GLN A 99 2.10 -4.54 4.36
N VAL A 100 1.59 -3.49 3.71
CA VAL A 100 0.99 -3.60 2.36
C VAL A 100 1.94 -2.96 1.38
N PHE A 101 2.27 -3.65 0.29
CA PHE A 101 3.24 -3.15 -0.68
C PHE A 101 2.97 -3.55 -2.13
N TYR A 102 3.56 -2.78 -3.03
CA TYR A 102 3.51 -2.98 -4.47
C TYR A 102 4.87 -2.62 -5.09
N TYR A 103 5.31 -3.39 -6.08
CA TYR A 103 6.54 -3.12 -6.84
C TYR A 103 6.20 -2.46 -8.17
N THR A 104 6.71 -1.25 -8.40
CA THR A 104 6.41 -0.48 -9.62
C THR A 104 7.24 -0.91 -10.84
N GLY A 105 8.07 -1.96 -10.73
CA GLY A 105 9.12 -2.28 -11.70
C GLY A 105 10.44 -1.55 -11.45
N VAL A 106 10.45 -0.56 -10.55
CA VAL A 106 11.65 0.25 -10.22
C VAL A 106 11.87 0.31 -8.71
N LYS A 107 10.81 0.57 -7.94
CA LYS A 107 10.88 0.64 -6.48
C LYS A 107 9.67 -0.05 -5.84
N TYR A 108 9.81 -0.39 -4.57
CA TYR A 108 8.67 -0.71 -3.72
C TYR A 108 8.00 0.58 -3.25
N ILE A 109 6.69 0.64 -3.40
CA ILE A 109 5.85 1.50 -2.58
C ILE A 109 5.22 0.61 -1.53
N TYR A 110 5.20 1.07 -0.28
CA TYR A 110 4.66 0.30 0.81
C TYR A 110 4.21 1.23 1.91
N ASP A 111 3.32 0.71 2.75
CA ASP A 111 3.04 1.28 4.05
C ASP A 111 2.93 0.17 5.10
N ARG A 112 3.14 0.55 6.35
CA ARG A 112 3.06 -0.34 7.50
C ARG A 112 2.09 0.22 8.51
N SER A 113 1.45 -0.65 9.29
CA SER A 113 0.72 -0.25 10.49
C SER A 113 1.55 0.72 11.35
N ASN A 114 0.97 1.86 11.68
CA ASN A 114 1.62 2.93 12.46
C ASN A 114 2.02 2.42 13.85
N GLY A 115 1.08 1.82 14.57
CA GLY A 115 1.35 1.12 15.83
C GLY A 115 1.34 -0.40 15.68
N ASP A 116 1.64 -1.09 16.77
CA ASP A 116 1.57 -2.55 16.83
C ASP A 116 0.15 -2.98 17.20
N PHE A 117 -0.32 -4.08 16.64
CA PHE A 117 -1.58 -4.71 17.02
C PHE A 117 -1.32 -6.04 17.72
N SER A 118 -2.34 -6.54 18.41
CA SER A 118 -2.23 -7.78 19.17
C SER A 118 -2.97 -8.94 18.50
N ILE A 119 -2.35 -10.11 18.51
CA ILE A 119 -3.01 -11.40 18.26
C ILE A 119 -3.29 -12.04 19.62
N THR A 120 -4.56 -12.26 19.93
CA THR A 120 -5.02 -12.86 21.18
C THR A 120 -5.44 -14.32 21.03
N PRO A 121 -5.41 -15.10 22.13
CA PRO A 121 -5.74 -16.51 22.12
C PRO A 121 -7.12 -16.89 21.58
#